data_AF-A0A560FXU8-F1
#
_entry.id   AF-A0A560FXU8-F1
#
_cell.length_a   1.000
_cell.length_b   1.000
_cell.length_c   1.000
_cell.angle_alpha   90.00
_cell.angle_beta   90.00
_cell.angle_gamma   90.00
#
_symmetry.space_group_name_H-M   'P 1'
#
loop_
_entity.id
_entity.type
_entity.pdbx_description
1 polymer ?
#
loop_
_entity_poly.entity_id
_entity_poly.type
_entity_poly.pdbx_seq_one_letter_code
_entity_poly.pdbx_strand_id
1 'polypeptide(L)'
;MSRIAFIGLGNMGLPMARNLLKAGHTVVGFDLAPQSLAALAEAGGIIAGSVGDAASGAEVVVTMLPAGRHVRGVYEDAGNVFDTAAPAALLIDSSTIDVDSARAVAAAAAARGFAMVDAPVSGGTGGAAAGTLTFMVGGSDEAMERARPYLSQMGKTVVHTGGPGTGQAAKICNNMILGISMIAVSEAFALADKLGLDRQKLFDVSSTSSGQCWSLTSYCPVPGPVPTSPANRNYAPGFAVDMMLKDLKLAQAAAASSGAATPLGANAAALYALFAAAGNGHLDFSAIVKMLGGHW
;
A
#
# COMPACT_ATOMS: atom_id res chain seq x y z
N MET A 1 3.15 24.98 -9.16
CA MET A 1 2.05 24.29 -9.86
C MET A 1 2.67 23.44 -10.94
N SER A 2 2.27 22.17 -11.05
CA SER A 2 2.83 21.22 -12.03
C SER A 2 1.72 20.40 -12.66
N ARG A 3 1.92 19.93 -13.89
CA ARG A 3 1.04 18.98 -14.57
C ARG A 3 1.43 17.55 -14.21
N ILE A 4 0.52 16.83 -13.56
CA ILE A 4 0.75 15.47 -13.04
C ILE A 4 -0.15 14.48 -13.76
N ALA A 5 0.44 13.45 -14.35
CA ALA A 5 -0.30 12.26 -14.78
C ALA A 5 -0.53 11.33 -13.59
N PHE A 6 -1.76 10.88 -13.37
CA PHE A 6 -2.08 9.94 -12.29
C PHE A 6 -2.77 8.69 -12.86
N ILE A 7 -2.05 7.57 -12.87
CA ILE A 7 -2.50 6.32 -13.49
C ILE A 7 -2.84 5.31 -12.39
N GLY A 8 -4.11 4.90 -12.36
CA GLY A 8 -4.68 4.10 -11.28
C GLY A 8 -5.41 4.97 -10.25
N LEU A 9 -6.74 4.94 -10.30
CA LEU A 9 -7.69 5.75 -9.54
C LEU A 9 -8.61 4.85 -8.70
N GLY A 10 -8.06 3.76 -8.17
CA GLY A 10 -8.76 2.90 -7.22
C GLY A 10 -8.85 3.51 -5.81
N ASN A 11 -9.11 2.65 -4.82
CA ASN A 11 -9.33 3.04 -3.41
C ASN A 11 -8.22 3.90 -2.79
N MET A 12 -6.98 3.73 -3.26
CA MET A 12 -5.83 4.55 -2.81
C MET A 12 -5.53 5.68 -3.80
N GLY A 13 -5.53 5.39 -5.10
CA GLY A 13 -5.10 6.33 -6.12
C GLY A 13 -6.00 7.56 -6.25
N LEU A 14 -7.32 7.38 -6.25
CA LEU A 14 -8.26 8.51 -6.36
C LEU A 14 -8.13 9.53 -5.21
N PRO A 15 -8.14 9.14 -3.92
CA PRO A 15 -7.94 10.11 -2.84
C PRO A 15 -6.56 10.77 -2.88
N MET A 16 -5.50 10.06 -3.30
CA MET A 16 -4.17 10.64 -3.51
C MET A 16 -4.17 11.70 -4.61
N ALA A 17 -4.77 11.41 -5.77
CA ALA A 17 -4.95 12.35 -6.87
C ALA A 17 -5.73 13.60 -6.44
N ARG A 18 -6.78 13.43 -5.62
CA ARG A 18 -7.56 14.54 -5.04
C ARG A 18 -6.71 15.44 -4.13
N ASN A 19 -5.74 14.91 -3.40
CA ASN A 19 -4.87 15.74 -2.58
C ASN A 19 -3.91 16.58 -3.43
N LEU A 20 -3.42 16.04 -4.54
CA LEU A 20 -2.62 16.81 -5.50
C LEU A 20 -3.45 17.93 -6.15
N LEU A 21 -4.72 17.66 -6.50
CA LEU A 21 -5.66 18.69 -6.97
C LEU A 21 -5.87 19.79 -5.92
N LYS A 22 -6.12 19.43 -4.66
CA LYS A 22 -6.27 20.40 -3.54
C LYS A 22 -5.01 21.23 -3.32
N ALA A 23 -3.83 20.69 -3.60
CA ALA A 23 -2.56 21.40 -3.53
C ALA A 23 -2.31 22.32 -4.75
N GLY A 24 -3.26 22.42 -5.68
CA GLY A 24 -3.21 23.33 -6.81
C GLY A 24 -2.49 22.79 -8.05
N HIS A 25 -2.24 21.48 -8.12
CA HIS A 25 -1.69 20.85 -9.33
C HIS A 25 -2.79 20.57 -10.37
N THR A 26 -2.40 20.54 -11.64
CA THR A 26 -3.26 20.01 -12.70
C THR A 26 -3.07 18.49 -12.75
N VAL A 27 -4.10 17.73 -12.38
CA VAL A 27 -4.04 16.26 -12.43
C VAL A 27 -4.79 15.74 -13.65
N VAL A 28 -4.10 14.94 -14.46
CA VAL A 28 -4.64 14.24 -15.63
C VAL A 28 -4.64 12.76 -15.31
N GLY A 29 -5.82 12.17 -15.15
CA GLY A 29 -5.95 10.80 -14.68
C GLY A 29 -6.35 9.82 -15.77
N PHE A 30 -5.90 8.58 -15.59
CA PHE A 30 -6.35 7.43 -16.36
C PHE A 30 -6.59 6.23 -15.45
N ASP A 31 -7.66 5.49 -15.70
CA ASP A 31 -8.00 4.21 -15.08
C ASP A 31 -8.85 3.40 -16.07
N LEU A 32 -8.84 2.07 -15.92
CA LEU A 32 -9.67 1.17 -16.72
C LEU A 32 -11.15 1.22 -16.30
N ALA A 33 -11.44 1.63 -15.06
CA ALA A 33 -12.78 1.73 -14.50
C ALA A 33 -13.41 3.09 -14.82
N PRO A 34 -14.50 3.14 -15.63
CA PRO A 34 -15.16 4.41 -15.99
C PRO A 34 -15.66 5.20 -14.78
N GLN A 35 -16.12 4.52 -13.73
CA GLN A 35 -16.56 5.17 -12.49
C GLN A 35 -15.42 5.90 -11.77
N SER A 36 -14.19 5.39 -11.83
CA SER A 36 -13.04 6.04 -11.21
C SER A 36 -12.62 7.29 -11.97
N LEU A 37 -12.72 7.26 -13.31
CA LEU A 37 -12.53 8.44 -14.16
C LEU A 37 -13.57 9.52 -13.85
N ALA A 38 -14.87 9.16 -13.82
CA ALA A 38 -15.94 10.09 -13.48
C ALA A 38 -15.71 10.76 -12.12
N ALA A 39 -15.33 9.98 -11.10
CA ALA A 39 -15.08 10.49 -9.76
C ALA A 39 -13.84 11.42 -9.65
N LEU A 40 -12.88 11.31 -10.57
CA LEU A 40 -11.78 12.27 -10.69
C LEU A 40 -12.24 13.55 -11.39
N ALA A 41 -13.03 13.44 -12.46
CA ALA A 41 -13.58 14.59 -13.18
C ALA A 41 -14.45 15.46 -12.26
N GLU A 42 -15.32 14.83 -11.46
CA GLU A 42 -16.12 15.51 -10.43
C GLU A 42 -15.26 16.26 -9.40
N ALA A 43 -14.05 15.78 -9.13
CA ALA A 43 -13.11 16.44 -8.24
C ALA A 43 -12.28 17.55 -8.91
N GLY A 44 -12.50 17.83 -10.20
CA GLY A 44 -11.79 18.84 -10.97
C GLY A 44 -10.55 18.34 -11.71
N GLY A 45 -10.34 17.03 -11.79
CA GLY A 45 -9.28 16.43 -12.60
C GLY A 45 -9.64 16.32 -14.08
N ILE A 46 -8.62 16.19 -14.92
CA ILE A 46 -8.76 16.00 -16.37
C ILE A 46 -8.70 14.50 -16.67
N ILE A 47 -9.54 14.01 -17.57
CA ILE A 47 -9.56 12.59 -17.95
C ILE A 47 -8.82 12.39 -19.27
N ALA A 48 -7.88 11.44 -19.28
CA ALA A 48 -7.17 11.02 -20.48
C ALA A 48 -7.86 9.79 -21.12
N GLY A 49 -7.69 9.62 -22.43
CA GLY A 49 -8.21 8.46 -23.18
C GLY A 49 -7.34 7.20 -23.05
N SER A 50 -6.07 7.38 -22.68
CA SER A 50 -5.09 6.32 -22.52
C SER A 50 -3.99 6.70 -21.51
N VAL A 51 -3.14 5.74 -21.15
CA VAL A 51 -1.92 5.99 -20.35
C VAL A 51 -1.00 6.99 -21.07
N GLY A 52 -0.78 6.79 -22.38
CA GLY A 52 0.04 7.67 -23.20
C GLY A 52 -0.46 9.11 -23.20
N ASP A 53 -1.78 9.29 -23.35
CA ASP A 53 -2.42 10.61 -23.32
C ASP A 53 -2.27 11.31 -21.97
N ALA A 54 -2.35 10.54 -20.87
CA ALA A 54 -2.16 11.08 -19.53
C ALA A 54 -0.73 11.56 -19.31
N ALA A 55 0.25 10.74 -19.72
CA ALA A 55 1.68 11.03 -19.54
C ALA A 55 2.19 12.13 -20.48
N SER A 56 1.52 12.38 -21.61
CA SER A 56 1.90 13.42 -22.56
C SER A 56 1.87 14.82 -21.94
N GLY A 57 3.03 15.48 -21.96
CA GLY A 57 3.24 16.80 -21.37
C GLY A 57 3.24 16.84 -19.84
N ALA A 58 3.20 15.70 -19.16
CA ALA A 58 3.29 15.64 -17.70
C ALA A 58 4.73 15.92 -17.22
N GLU A 59 4.87 16.72 -16.16
CA GLU A 59 6.13 16.94 -15.46
C GLU A 59 6.40 15.85 -14.41
N VAL A 60 5.32 15.21 -13.94
CA VAL A 60 5.37 14.10 -12.99
C VAL A 60 4.35 13.04 -13.40
N VAL A 61 4.74 11.77 -13.35
CA VAL A 61 3.85 10.63 -13.52
C VAL A 61 3.79 9.86 -12.21
N VAL A 62 2.59 9.67 -11.68
CA VAL A 62 2.32 8.88 -10.48
C VAL A 62 1.51 7.64 -10.84
N THR A 63 1.98 6.45 -10.46
CA THR A 63 1.26 5.19 -10.65
C THR A 63 0.81 4.59 -9.32
N MET A 64 -0.42 4.09 -9.25
CA MET A 64 -0.98 3.42 -8.06
C MET A 64 -1.81 2.19 -8.45
N LEU A 65 -1.12 1.07 -8.71
CA LEU A 65 -1.65 -0.09 -9.41
C LEU A 65 -1.61 -1.39 -8.56
N PRO A 66 -2.39 -2.42 -8.94
CA PRO A 66 -2.53 -3.61 -8.10
C PRO A 66 -1.31 -4.55 -8.02
N ALA A 67 -0.46 -4.59 -9.06
CA ALA A 67 0.59 -5.61 -9.19
C ALA A 67 1.74 -5.19 -10.12
N GLY A 68 2.91 -5.83 -9.95
CA GLY A 68 4.13 -5.56 -10.71
C GLY A 68 3.93 -5.64 -12.23
N ARG A 69 3.24 -6.68 -12.72
CA ARG A 69 2.92 -6.80 -14.16
C ARG A 69 2.14 -5.60 -14.73
N HIS A 70 1.26 -4.98 -13.94
CA HIS A 70 0.48 -3.83 -14.39
C HIS A 70 1.35 -2.57 -14.41
N VAL A 71 2.22 -2.40 -13.41
CA VAL A 71 3.22 -1.34 -13.39
C VAL A 71 4.14 -1.46 -14.60
N ARG A 72 4.66 -2.66 -14.86
CA ARG A 72 5.49 -2.93 -16.04
C ARG A 72 4.77 -2.58 -17.33
N GLY A 73 3.52 -3.00 -17.54
CA GLY A 73 2.78 -2.63 -18.75
C GLY A 73 2.57 -1.12 -18.90
N VAL A 74 2.25 -0.42 -17.80
CA VAL A 74 2.08 1.05 -17.80
C VAL A 74 3.37 1.79 -18.15
N TYR A 75 4.54 1.26 -17.79
CA TYR A 75 5.81 1.90 -18.13
C TYR A 75 6.40 1.42 -19.46
N GLU A 76 6.39 0.10 -19.69
CA GLU A 76 7.17 -0.59 -20.73
C GLU A 76 6.39 -0.87 -22.02
N ASP A 77 5.05 -0.94 -22.00
CA ASP A 77 4.28 -1.22 -23.21
C ASP A 77 4.30 -0.03 -24.19
N ALA A 78 4.24 -0.34 -25.49
CA ALA A 78 4.35 0.66 -26.55
C ALA A 78 3.24 1.73 -26.45
N GLY A 79 3.64 3.00 -26.60
CA GLY A 79 2.74 4.14 -26.52
C GLY A 79 2.37 4.59 -25.10
N ASN A 80 2.98 3.99 -24.07
CA ASN A 80 2.77 4.37 -22.67
C ASN A 80 3.91 5.28 -22.15
N VAL A 81 4.15 5.26 -20.83
CA VAL A 81 4.91 6.30 -20.13
C VAL A 81 6.32 6.50 -20.69
N PHE A 82 7.06 5.42 -20.97
CA PHE A 82 8.42 5.57 -21.51
C PHE A 82 8.48 6.14 -22.93
N ASP A 83 7.40 6.03 -23.70
CA ASP A 83 7.33 6.53 -25.07
C ASP A 83 6.76 7.95 -25.16
N THR A 84 5.93 8.36 -24.18
CA THR A 84 5.16 9.61 -24.26
C THR A 84 5.47 10.65 -23.18
N ALA A 85 6.08 10.26 -22.06
CA ALA A 85 6.44 11.22 -21.02
C ALA A 85 7.56 12.16 -21.50
N ALA A 86 7.53 13.41 -21.04
CA ALA A 86 8.58 14.37 -21.35
C ALA A 86 9.92 13.90 -20.77
N PRO A 87 11.07 14.03 -21.45
CA PRO A 87 12.36 13.50 -20.99
C PRO A 87 12.78 13.91 -19.57
N ALA A 88 12.35 15.08 -19.11
CA ALA A 88 12.63 15.58 -17.76
C ALA A 88 11.61 15.14 -16.69
N ALA A 89 10.57 14.39 -17.07
CA ALA A 89 9.50 13.99 -16.16
C ALA A 89 10.04 13.15 -15.00
N LEU A 90 9.49 13.38 -13.82
CA LEU A 90 9.74 12.53 -12.65
C LEU A 90 8.71 11.39 -12.63
N LEU A 91 9.18 10.16 -12.43
CA LEU A 91 8.34 8.97 -12.34
C LEU A 91 8.24 8.51 -10.88
N ILE A 92 7.03 8.33 -10.38
CA ILE A 92 6.76 7.91 -9.00
C ILE A 92 5.82 6.71 -9.03
N ASP A 93 6.33 5.51 -8.72
CA ASP A 93 5.48 4.34 -8.53
C ASP A 93 5.10 4.16 -7.06
N SER A 94 3.85 4.45 -6.70
CA SER A 94 3.33 4.29 -5.34
C SER A 94 2.64 2.94 -5.11
N SER A 95 2.60 2.09 -6.14
CA SER A 95 2.08 0.73 -6.06
C SER A 95 2.84 -0.10 -5.02
N THR A 96 2.22 -1.15 -4.48
CA THR A 96 2.97 -2.18 -3.74
C THR A 96 3.17 -3.37 -4.67
N ILE A 97 4.41 -3.67 -5.06
CA ILE A 97 4.75 -4.69 -6.06
C ILE A 97 5.96 -5.51 -5.58
N ASP A 98 6.33 -6.55 -6.35
CA ASP A 98 7.56 -7.30 -6.09
C ASP A 98 8.79 -6.41 -6.34
N VAL A 99 9.83 -6.64 -5.54
CA VAL A 99 11.09 -5.87 -5.56
C VAL A 99 11.77 -5.98 -6.93
N ASP A 100 11.67 -7.13 -7.58
CA ASP A 100 12.29 -7.38 -8.88
C ASP A 100 11.65 -6.54 -9.98
N SER A 101 10.32 -6.45 -10.03
CA SER A 101 9.61 -5.56 -10.95
C SER A 101 9.94 -4.09 -10.70
N ALA A 102 9.98 -3.64 -9.44
CA ALA A 102 10.36 -2.26 -9.12
C ALA A 102 11.78 -1.92 -9.61
N ARG A 103 12.74 -2.82 -9.37
CA ARG A 103 14.12 -2.65 -9.85
C ARG A 103 14.21 -2.70 -11.37
N ALA A 104 13.47 -3.59 -12.02
CA ALA A 104 13.43 -3.69 -13.48
C ALA A 104 12.92 -2.40 -14.13
N VAL A 105 11.80 -1.86 -13.64
CA VAL A 105 11.24 -0.61 -14.18
C VAL A 105 12.17 0.58 -13.88
N ALA A 106 12.75 0.65 -12.69
CA ALA A 106 13.72 1.70 -12.36
C ALA A 106 14.97 1.66 -13.26
N ALA A 107 15.49 0.46 -13.55
CA ALA A 107 16.60 0.29 -14.49
C ALA A 107 16.20 0.71 -15.93
N ALA A 108 15.01 0.33 -16.38
CA ALA A 108 14.48 0.71 -17.69
C ALA A 108 14.24 2.23 -17.82
N ALA A 109 13.80 2.88 -16.74
CA ALA A 109 13.65 4.32 -16.64
C ALA A 109 15.02 5.03 -16.71
N ALA A 110 15.99 4.56 -15.92
CA ALA A 110 17.35 5.12 -15.91
C ALA A 110 18.05 4.99 -17.27
N ALA A 111 17.88 3.85 -17.97
CA ALA A 111 18.42 3.64 -19.31
C ALA A 111 17.86 4.63 -20.36
N ARG A 112 16.71 5.25 -20.07
CA ARG A 112 16.05 6.28 -20.90
C ARG A 112 16.27 7.70 -20.37
N GLY A 113 17.03 7.86 -19.29
CA GLY A 113 17.32 9.16 -18.68
C GLY A 113 16.26 9.71 -17.74
N PHE A 114 15.24 8.92 -17.38
CA PHE A 114 14.22 9.34 -16.41
C PHE A 114 14.72 9.21 -14.97
N ALA A 115 14.32 10.18 -14.13
CA ALA A 115 14.41 10.03 -12.68
C ALA A 115 13.17 9.28 -12.18
N MET A 116 13.38 8.20 -11.44
CA MET A 116 12.30 7.38 -10.91
C MET A 116 12.51 7.06 -9.42
N VAL A 117 11.40 7.01 -8.68
CA VAL A 117 11.35 6.44 -7.33
C VAL A 117 10.24 5.39 -7.23
N ASP A 118 10.50 4.32 -6.48
CA ASP A 118 9.45 3.45 -5.92
C ASP A 118 9.05 4.00 -4.54
N ALA A 119 7.79 4.38 -4.37
CA ALA A 119 7.28 5.07 -3.19
C ALA A 119 6.01 4.40 -2.64
N PRO A 120 6.00 3.09 -2.31
CA PRO A 120 4.83 2.45 -1.71
C PRO A 120 4.39 3.13 -0.41
N VAL A 121 3.09 2.98 -0.13
CA VAL A 121 2.42 3.71 0.96
C VAL A 121 1.96 2.83 2.11
N SER A 122 1.89 3.39 3.31
CA SER A 122 1.19 2.85 4.48
C SER A 122 0.21 3.88 5.05
N GLY A 123 -0.89 3.43 5.67
CA GLY A 123 -1.93 4.29 6.29
C GLY A 123 -3.37 4.06 5.79
N GLY A 124 -3.58 3.17 4.82
CA GLY A 124 -4.91 2.79 4.33
C GLY A 124 -5.70 3.91 3.64
N THR A 125 -6.97 3.65 3.32
CA THR A 125 -7.83 4.58 2.57
C THR A 125 -8.13 5.86 3.34
N GLY A 126 -8.29 5.77 4.67
CA GLY A 126 -8.44 6.93 5.54
C GLY A 126 -7.22 7.84 5.51
N GLY A 127 -6.02 7.26 5.60
CA GLY A 127 -4.76 8.00 5.48
C GLY A 127 -4.59 8.66 4.10
N ALA A 128 -4.97 7.97 3.03
CA ALA A 128 -4.95 8.50 1.67
C ALA A 128 -5.90 9.70 1.52
N ALA A 129 -7.14 9.60 1.99
CA ALA A 129 -8.10 10.70 1.93
C ALA A 129 -7.68 11.92 2.77
N ALA A 130 -7.03 11.68 3.91
CA ALA A 130 -6.56 12.73 4.81
C ALA A 130 -5.19 13.33 4.43
N GLY A 131 -4.49 12.78 3.44
CA GLY A 131 -3.14 13.22 3.09
C GLY A 131 -2.10 12.91 4.18
N THR A 132 -2.30 11.81 4.92
CA THR A 132 -1.46 11.44 6.08
C THR A 132 -0.71 10.12 5.92
N LEU A 133 -0.62 9.62 4.68
CA LEU A 133 0.16 8.44 4.34
C LEU A 133 1.62 8.55 4.78
N THR A 134 2.23 7.39 4.99
CA THR A 134 3.68 7.24 5.07
C THR A 134 4.18 6.68 3.74
N PHE A 135 5.07 7.40 3.07
CA PHE A 135 5.78 6.96 1.88
C PHE A 135 7.13 6.36 2.25
N MET A 136 7.44 5.19 1.71
CA MET A 136 8.72 4.52 1.83
C MET A 136 9.39 4.57 0.46
N VAL A 137 10.42 5.39 0.30
CA VAL A 137 10.91 5.80 -1.01
C VAL A 137 12.25 5.15 -1.32
N GLY A 138 12.34 4.36 -2.38
CA GLY A 138 13.58 3.89 -2.98
C GLY A 138 13.90 4.68 -4.24
N GLY A 139 15.18 4.98 -4.46
CA GLY A 139 15.67 5.76 -5.60
C GLY A 139 16.94 6.55 -5.25
N SER A 140 17.49 7.28 -6.22
CA SER A 140 18.62 8.17 -5.94
C SER A 140 18.21 9.33 -5.02
N ASP A 141 19.18 9.91 -4.31
CA ASP A 141 18.95 11.10 -3.47
C ASP A 141 18.32 12.24 -4.28
N GLU A 142 18.78 12.44 -5.52
CA GLU A 142 18.24 13.46 -6.43
C GLU A 142 16.77 13.20 -6.79
N ALA A 143 16.42 11.96 -7.17
CA ALA A 143 15.05 11.61 -7.51
C ALA A 143 14.13 11.72 -6.28
N MET A 144 14.63 11.34 -5.10
CA MET A 144 13.94 11.48 -3.82
C MET A 144 13.64 12.95 -3.50
N GLU A 145 14.61 13.84 -3.60
CA GLU A 145 14.40 15.27 -3.34
C GLU A 145 13.43 15.90 -4.35
N ARG A 146 13.46 15.47 -5.62
CA ARG A 146 12.47 15.88 -6.63
C ARG A 146 11.06 15.36 -6.32
N ALA A 147 10.94 14.15 -5.74
CA ALA A 147 9.65 13.54 -5.40
C ALA A 147 9.02 14.13 -4.13
N ARG A 148 9.85 14.55 -3.16
CA ARG A 148 9.42 15.00 -1.83
C ARG A 148 8.29 16.04 -1.83
N PRO A 149 8.29 17.08 -2.69
CA PRO A 149 7.20 18.08 -2.69
C PRO A 149 5.83 17.49 -3.05
N TYR A 150 5.79 16.46 -3.91
CA TYR A 150 4.55 15.81 -4.34
C TYR A 150 4.10 14.77 -3.31
N LEU A 151 5.03 13.96 -2.80
CA LEU A 151 4.74 12.93 -1.80
C LEU A 151 4.21 13.56 -0.50
N SER A 152 4.77 14.69 -0.06
CA SER A 152 4.34 15.41 1.15
C SER A 152 2.95 16.07 1.04
N GLN A 153 2.36 16.15 -0.16
CA GLN A 153 0.96 16.59 -0.33
C GLN A 153 -0.03 15.44 -0.19
N MET A 154 0.43 14.20 -0.41
CA MET A 154 -0.38 12.99 -0.31
C MET A 154 -0.15 12.26 1.01
N GLY A 155 0.89 12.64 1.77
CA GLY A 155 1.31 11.96 2.99
C GLY A 155 1.95 12.90 4.01
N LYS A 156 1.98 12.43 5.26
CA LYS A 156 2.55 13.15 6.39
C LYS A 156 4.02 12.81 6.61
N THR A 157 4.42 11.59 6.24
CA THR A 157 5.79 11.09 6.47
C THR A 157 6.35 10.57 5.16
N VAL A 158 7.57 10.99 4.82
CA VAL A 158 8.28 10.52 3.63
C VAL A 158 9.69 10.08 4.05
N VAL A 159 9.95 8.78 3.97
CA VAL A 159 11.20 8.16 4.42
C VAL A 159 11.97 7.69 3.20
N HIS A 160 13.21 8.17 3.03
CA HIS A 160 14.11 7.63 2.02
C HIS A 160 14.78 6.36 2.55
N THR A 161 14.67 5.28 1.79
CA THR A 161 15.00 3.91 2.21
C THR A 161 16.24 3.35 1.53
N GLY A 162 16.87 4.14 0.64
CA GLY A 162 18.01 3.74 -0.17
C GLY A 162 17.71 3.78 -1.66
N GLY A 163 18.45 2.98 -2.43
CA GLY A 163 18.37 2.94 -3.89
C GLY A 163 17.10 2.28 -4.46
N PRO A 164 17.04 2.06 -5.78
CA PRO A 164 15.87 1.48 -6.43
C PRO A 164 15.40 0.15 -5.81
N GLY A 165 14.10 0.06 -5.53
CA GLY A 165 13.43 -1.11 -4.95
C GLY A 165 13.47 -1.20 -3.44
N THR A 166 14.20 -0.34 -2.73
CA THR A 166 14.24 -0.37 -1.26
C THR A 166 12.94 0.12 -0.62
N GLY A 167 12.14 0.93 -1.32
CA GLY A 167 10.82 1.35 -0.86
C GLY A 167 9.89 0.13 -0.78
N GLN A 168 9.87 -0.69 -1.84
CA GLN A 168 9.16 -1.97 -1.84
C GLN A 168 9.69 -2.91 -0.75
N ALA A 169 11.01 -3.04 -0.60
CA ALA A 169 11.60 -3.87 0.45
C ALA A 169 11.17 -3.44 1.86
N ALA A 170 11.18 -2.14 2.16
CA ALA A 170 10.70 -1.60 3.42
C ALA A 170 9.21 -1.90 3.63
N LYS A 171 8.39 -1.72 2.58
CA LYS A 171 6.94 -1.98 2.64
C LYS A 171 6.61 -3.44 2.93
N ILE A 172 7.23 -4.38 2.24
CA ILE A 172 6.95 -5.81 2.44
C ILE A 172 7.44 -6.29 3.81
N CYS A 173 8.58 -5.79 4.30
CA CYS A 173 9.05 -6.07 5.65
C CYS A 173 8.07 -5.55 6.71
N ASN A 174 7.61 -4.30 6.56
CA ASN A 174 6.60 -3.71 7.44
C ASN A 174 5.30 -4.52 7.46
N ASN A 175 4.77 -4.89 6.29
CA ASN A 175 3.51 -5.62 6.22
C ASN A 175 3.64 -7.09 6.66
N MET A 176 4.83 -7.70 6.55
CA MET A 176 5.11 -8.99 7.18
C MET A 176 5.05 -8.90 8.71
N ILE A 177 5.68 -7.88 9.31
CA ILE A 177 5.59 -7.61 10.76
C ILE A 177 4.12 -7.41 11.16
N LEU A 178 3.36 -6.65 10.38
CA LEU A 178 1.95 -6.41 10.62
C LEU A 178 1.12 -7.70 10.60
N GLY A 179 1.28 -8.55 9.57
CA GLY A 179 0.56 -9.82 9.47
C GLY A 179 0.89 -10.78 10.61
N ILE A 180 2.17 -10.91 10.98
CA ILE A 180 2.62 -11.76 12.09
C ILE A 180 2.03 -11.24 13.42
N SER A 181 2.19 -9.96 13.71
CA SER A 181 1.72 -9.37 14.97
C SER A 181 0.20 -9.42 15.11
N MET A 182 -0.55 -9.25 14.01
CA MET A 182 -2.01 -9.38 14.03
C MET A 182 -2.45 -10.81 14.41
N ILE A 183 -1.79 -11.83 13.85
CA ILE A 183 -2.05 -13.23 14.20
C ILE A 183 -1.70 -13.47 15.68
N ALA A 184 -0.51 -13.04 16.13
CA ALA A 184 -0.07 -13.23 17.51
C ALA A 184 -1.03 -12.58 18.52
N VAL A 185 -1.50 -11.35 18.26
CA VAL A 185 -2.49 -10.68 19.10
C VAL A 185 -3.83 -11.42 19.07
N SER A 186 -4.24 -11.89 17.89
CA SER A 186 -5.49 -12.66 17.72
C SER A 186 -5.46 -13.97 18.50
N GLU A 187 -4.34 -14.71 18.46
CA GLU A 187 -4.12 -15.93 19.25
C GLU A 187 -4.16 -15.63 20.75
N ALA A 188 -3.52 -14.54 21.20
CA ALA A 188 -3.52 -14.14 22.60
C ALA A 188 -4.94 -13.84 23.12
N PHE A 189 -5.76 -13.15 22.33
CA PHE A 189 -7.17 -12.91 22.69
C PHE A 189 -8.01 -14.19 22.69
N ALA A 190 -7.83 -15.07 21.69
CA ALA A 190 -8.53 -16.36 21.65
C ALA A 190 -8.15 -17.26 22.84
N LEU A 191 -6.89 -17.21 23.28
CA LEU A 191 -6.43 -17.90 24.50
C LEU A 191 -7.03 -17.27 25.76
N ALA A 192 -7.03 -15.95 25.87
CA ALA A 192 -7.61 -15.24 27.00
C ALA A 192 -9.10 -15.56 27.21
N ASP A 193 -9.87 -15.61 26.12
CA ASP A 193 -11.28 -16.03 26.17
C ASP A 193 -11.43 -17.44 26.79
N LYS A 194 -10.57 -18.39 26.39
CA LYS A 194 -10.58 -19.76 26.95
C LYS A 194 -10.10 -19.84 28.40
N LEU A 195 -9.24 -18.92 28.82
CA LEU A 195 -8.77 -18.80 30.19
C LEU A 195 -9.72 -17.99 31.09
N GLY A 196 -10.83 -17.48 30.55
CA GLY A 196 -11.81 -16.67 31.29
C GLY A 196 -11.32 -15.25 31.61
N LEU A 197 -10.34 -14.74 30.86
CA LEU A 197 -9.84 -13.37 31.00
C LEU A 197 -10.67 -12.42 30.12
N ASP A 198 -11.15 -11.34 30.73
CA ASP A 198 -11.85 -10.27 30.02
C ASP A 198 -10.94 -9.59 28.98
N ARG A 199 -11.49 -9.34 27.79
CA ARG A 199 -10.75 -8.76 26.66
C ARG A 199 -10.24 -7.35 26.94
N GLN A 200 -11.03 -6.51 27.62
CA GLN A 200 -10.58 -5.17 27.99
C GLN A 200 -9.42 -5.26 28.99
N LYS A 201 -9.50 -6.14 29.98
CA LYS A 201 -8.40 -6.36 30.94
C LYS A 201 -7.13 -6.86 30.26
N LEU A 202 -7.20 -7.79 29.30
CA LEU A 202 -6.02 -8.20 28.53
C LEU A 202 -5.41 -7.02 27.77
N PHE A 203 -6.25 -6.21 27.13
CA PHE A 203 -5.81 -5.01 26.41
C PHE A 203 -5.12 -4.01 27.35
N ASP A 204 -5.71 -3.69 28.50
CA ASP A 204 -5.16 -2.72 29.46
C ASP A 204 -3.76 -3.13 29.94
N VAL A 205 -3.58 -4.43 30.24
CA VAL A 205 -2.28 -4.99 30.63
C VAL A 205 -1.31 -4.95 29.45
N SER A 206 -1.69 -5.49 28.30
CA SER A 206 -0.76 -5.75 27.20
C SER A 206 -0.38 -4.48 26.43
N SER A 207 -1.27 -3.49 26.38
CA SER A 207 -1.05 -2.20 25.70
C SER A 207 0.00 -1.32 26.38
N THR A 208 0.30 -1.59 27.65
CA THR A 208 1.30 -0.88 28.46
C THR A 208 2.49 -1.75 28.86
N SER A 209 2.53 -2.99 28.35
CA SER A 209 3.57 -3.98 28.66
C SER A 209 4.42 -4.33 27.42
N SER A 210 5.37 -5.25 27.56
CA SER A 210 6.27 -5.66 26.49
C SER A 210 5.61 -6.39 25.31
N GLY A 211 4.35 -6.82 25.45
CA GLY A 211 3.55 -7.39 24.36
C GLY A 211 2.95 -6.34 23.42
N GLN A 212 3.19 -5.04 23.67
CA GLN A 212 2.63 -3.95 22.90
C GLN A 212 3.07 -4.01 21.43
N CYS A 213 2.10 -3.82 20.53
CA CYS A 213 2.34 -3.57 19.12
C CYS A 213 1.17 -2.78 18.52
N TRP A 214 1.33 -2.28 17.29
CA TRP A 214 0.29 -1.49 16.61
C TRP A 214 -1.03 -2.25 16.46
N SER A 215 -0.97 -3.54 16.10
CA SER A 215 -2.16 -4.42 15.98
C SER A 215 -2.94 -4.52 17.28
N LEU A 216 -2.28 -4.40 18.44
CA LEU A 216 -2.95 -4.35 19.72
C LEU A 216 -3.52 -2.96 20.00
N THR A 217 -2.69 -1.91 19.99
CA THR A 217 -3.06 -0.60 20.56
C THR A 217 -3.88 0.30 19.63
N SER A 218 -3.79 0.06 18.32
CA SER A 218 -4.41 0.93 17.31
C SER A 218 -5.37 0.18 16.40
N TYR A 219 -5.34 -1.15 16.40
CA TYR A 219 -6.09 -1.98 15.46
C TYR A 219 -6.58 -3.30 16.06
N CYS A 220 -6.91 -3.27 17.37
CA CYS A 220 -7.24 -4.46 18.15
C CYS A 220 -8.25 -5.37 17.42
N PRO A 221 -7.96 -6.68 17.26
CA PRO A 221 -8.79 -7.55 16.44
C PRO A 221 -10.11 -7.94 17.11
N VAL A 222 -10.29 -7.69 18.40
CA VAL A 222 -11.55 -7.96 19.10
C VAL A 222 -12.40 -6.70 19.27
N PRO A 223 -13.74 -6.80 19.25
CA PRO A 223 -14.61 -5.65 19.49
C PRO A 223 -14.45 -5.09 20.92
N GLY A 224 -14.55 -3.76 21.06
CA GLY A 224 -14.50 -3.06 22.34
C GLY A 224 -13.25 -2.20 22.53
N PRO A 225 -12.06 -2.78 22.78
CA PRO A 225 -10.90 -2.05 23.31
C PRO A 225 -10.42 -0.85 22.49
N VAL A 226 -10.53 -0.93 21.17
CA VAL A 226 -10.15 0.16 20.27
C VAL A 226 -11.40 0.56 19.46
N PRO A 227 -12.07 1.69 19.78
CA PRO A 227 -13.33 2.07 19.14
C PRO A 227 -13.27 2.19 17.61
N THR A 228 -12.13 2.64 17.08
CA THR A 228 -11.92 2.83 15.63
C THR A 228 -11.64 1.54 14.87
N SER A 229 -11.42 0.42 15.57
CA SER A 229 -11.09 -0.88 14.97
C SER A 229 -12.21 -1.39 14.04
N PRO A 230 -11.87 -2.03 12.91
CA PRO A 230 -12.83 -2.77 12.08
C PRO A 230 -13.62 -3.83 12.84
N ALA A 231 -13.08 -4.37 13.94
CA ALA A 231 -13.76 -5.37 14.76
C ALA A 231 -15.13 -4.88 15.28
N ASN A 232 -15.30 -3.57 15.48
CA ASN A 232 -16.56 -2.96 15.93
C ASN A 232 -17.61 -2.78 14.82
N ARG A 233 -17.26 -3.06 13.56
CA ARG A 233 -18.11 -2.86 12.38
C ARG A 233 -18.11 -4.09 11.48
N ASN A 234 -18.25 -5.26 12.12
CA ASN A 234 -18.28 -6.57 11.46
C ASN A 234 -17.12 -6.81 10.49
N TYR A 235 -15.95 -6.22 10.78
CA TYR A 235 -14.75 -6.32 9.96
C TYR A 235 -14.95 -5.82 8.52
N ALA A 236 -15.81 -4.81 8.34
CA ALA A 236 -15.84 -4.05 7.09
C ALA A 236 -14.41 -3.52 6.79
N PRO A 237 -13.86 -3.81 5.60
CA PRO A 237 -12.42 -3.74 5.37
C PRO A 237 -11.89 -2.31 5.40
N GLY A 238 -10.89 -2.07 6.25
CA GLY A 238 -9.93 -0.97 6.05
C GLY A 238 -8.76 -1.45 5.20
N PHE A 239 -8.26 -2.65 5.48
CA PHE A 239 -7.27 -3.36 4.68
C PHE A 239 -7.68 -4.83 4.55
N ALA A 240 -8.07 -5.25 3.36
CA ALA A 240 -8.68 -6.56 3.15
C ALA A 240 -7.70 -7.73 3.35
N VAL A 241 -8.22 -8.88 3.76
CA VAL A 241 -7.47 -10.15 3.88
C VAL A 241 -6.72 -10.48 2.59
N ASP A 242 -7.36 -10.34 1.42
CA ASP A 242 -6.71 -10.62 0.13
C ASP A 242 -5.51 -9.70 -0.13
N MET A 243 -5.57 -8.46 0.35
CA MET A 243 -4.47 -7.50 0.22
C MET A 243 -3.32 -7.83 1.17
N MET A 244 -3.64 -8.20 2.42
CA MET A 244 -2.63 -8.69 3.38
C MET A 244 -1.94 -9.95 2.86
N LEU A 245 -2.72 -10.92 2.37
CA LEU A 245 -2.21 -12.16 1.79
C LEU A 245 -1.29 -11.87 0.60
N LYS A 246 -1.70 -10.95 -0.28
CA LYS A 246 -0.88 -10.55 -1.43
C LYS A 246 0.46 -9.94 -0.97
N ASP A 247 0.47 -9.07 0.05
CA ASP A 247 1.71 -8.49 0.56
C ASP A 247 2.60 -9.51 1.29
N LEU A 248 2.01 -10.46 2.02
CA LEU A 248 2.74 -11.58 2.62
C LEU A 248 3.37 -12.48 1.55
N LYS A 249 2.66 -12.75 0.45
CA LYS A 249 3.23 -13.49 -0.70
C LYS A 249 4.40 -12.76 -1.33
N LEU A 250 4.35 -11.42 -1.44
CA LEU A 250 5.49 -10.63 -1.90
C LEU A 250 6.68 -10.74 -0.93
N ALA A 251 6.45 -10.70 0.38
CA ALA A 251 7.49 -10.91 1.38
C ALA A 251 8.13 -12.30 1.26
N GLN A 252 7.33 -13.35 1.03
CA GLN A 252 7.83 -14.71 0.83
C GLN A 252 8.63 -14.86 -0.47
N ALA A 253 8.19 -14.23 -1.57
CA ALA A 253 8.95 -14.20 -2.81
C ALA A 253 10.32 -13.51 -2.62
N ALA A 254 10.36 -12.37 -1.92
CA ALA A 254 11.60 -11.67 -1.61
C ALA A 254 12.52 -12.45 -0.66
N ALA A 255 11.94 -13.18 0.30
CA ALA A 255 12.70 -14.08 1.17
C ALA A 255 13.37 -15.20 0.37
N ALA A 256 12.64 -15.81 -0.56
CA ALA A 256 13.17 -16.86 -1.43
C ALA A 256 14.30 -16.35 -2.35
N SER A 257 14.15 -15.15 -2.95
CA SER A 257 15.18 -14.60 -3.85
C SER A 257 16.42 -14.10 -3.12
N SER A 258 16.30 -13.68 -1.86
CA SER A 258 17.42 -13.20 -1.04
C SER A 258 18.10 -14.27 -0.18
N GLY A 259 17.49 -15.45 -0.04
CA GLY A 259 17.93 -16.49 0.88
C GLY A 259 17.63 -16.20 2.36
N ALA A 260 16.75 -15.23 2.65
CA ALA A 260 16.37 -14.89 4.01
C ALA A 260 15.38 -15.90 4.61
N ALA A 261 15.64 -16.36 5.84
CA ALA A 261 14.71 -17.22 6.57
C ALA A 261 13.60 -16.38 7.24
N THR A 262 12.33 -16.64 6.89
CA THR A 262 11.17 -15.92 7.45
C THR A 262 10.08 -16.86 7.96
N PRO A 263 10.38 -17.80 8.88
CA PRO A 263 9.46 -18.88 9.27
C PRO A 263 8.10 -18.37 9.79
N LEU A 264 8.08 -17.30 10.60
CA LEU A 264 6.83 -16.69 11.07
C LEU A 264 6.05 -16.02 9.93
N GLY A 265 6.75 -15.38 8.99
CA GLY A 265 6.12 -14.79 7.80
C GLY A 265 5.51 -15.84 6.88
N ALA A 266 6.18 -16.99 6.70
CA ALA A 266 5.67 -18.12 5.94
C ALA A 266 4.39 -18.68 6.57
N ASN A 267 4.38 -18.87 7.89
CA ASN A 267 3.19 -19.31 8.61
C ASN A 267 2.06 -18.28 8.53
N ALA A 268 2.35 -16.99 8.67
CA ALA A 268 1.36 -15.94 8.50
C ALA A 268 0.73 -15.98 7.10
N ALA A 269 1.56 -16.12 6.04
CA ALA A 269 1.07 -16.24 4.67
C ALA A 269 0.15 -17.46 4.49
N ALA A 270 0.50 -18.61 5.08
CA ALA A 270 -0.31 -19.82 5.03
C ALA A 270 -1.66 -19.65 5.74
N LEU A 271 -1.68 -19.04 6.94
CA LEU A 271 -2.90 -18.79 7.70
C LEU A 271 -3.85 -17.83 6.97
N TYR A 272 -3.32 -16.73 6.42
CA TYR A 272 -4.12 -15.82 5.61
C TYR A 272 -4.62 -16.47 4.31
N ALA A 273 -3.84 -17.38 3.70
CA ALA A 273 -4.28 -18.13 2.53
C ALA A 273 -5.46 -19.05 2.83
N LEU A 274 -5.40 -19.78 3.95
CA LEU A 274 -6.49 -20.61 4.44
C LEU A 274 -7.75 -19.79 4.72
N PHE A 275 -7.58 -18.66 5.42
CA PHE A 275 -8.70 -17.79 5.76
C PHE A 275 -9.37 -17.17 4.52
N ALA A 276 -8.57 -16.70 3.55
CA ALA A 276 -9.07 -16.19 2.27
C ALA A 276 -9.82 -17.27 1.48
N ALA A 277 -9.27 -18.49 1.40
CA ALA A 277 -9.87 -19.61 0.70
C ALA A 277 -11.22 -20.06 1.29
N ALA A 278 -11.46 -19.77 2.57
CA ALA A 278 -12.75 -19.96 3.23
C ALA A 278 -13.81 -18.89 2.88
N GLY A 279 -13.53 -17.98 1.93
CA GLY A 279 -14.46 -16.93 1.47
C GLY A 279 -14.31 -15.59 2.20
N ASN A 280 -13.37 -15.48 3.14
CA ASN A 280 -13.18 -14.29 3.97
C ASN A 280 -12.23 -13.24 3.38
N GLY A 281 -11.80 -13.39 2.12
CA GLY A 281 -10.85 -12.49 1.44
C GLY A 281 -11.25 -11.01 1.43
N HIS A 282 -12.56 -10.74 1.43
CA HIS A 282 -13.15 -9.40 1.39
C HIS A 282 -13.24 -8.72 2.77
N LEU A 283 -13.07 -9.47 3.87
CA LEU A 283 -13.10 -8.91 5.22
C LEU A 283 -11.78 -8.18 5.54
N ASP A 284 -11.79 -7.35 6.57
CA ASP A 284 -10.58 -6.76 7.12
C ASP A 284 -9.58 -7.84 7.60
N PHE A 285 -8.28 -7.62 7.42
CA PHE A 285 -7.23 -8.57 7.81
C PHE A 285 -7.21 -8.92 9.30
N SER A 286 -7.77 -8.07 10.16
CA SER A 286 -7.96 -8.36 11.59
C SER A 286 -9.02 -9.44 11.86
N ALA A 287 -9.89 -9.74 10.88
CA ALA A 287 -10.91 -10.79 10.99
C ALA A 287 -10.34 -12.21 11.14
N ILE A 288 -9.04 -12.40 10.94
CA ILE A 288 -8.34 -13.67 11.16
C ILE A 288 -8.53 -14.21 12.59
N VAL A 289 -8.81 -13.32 13.56
CA VAL A 289 -9.19 -13.72 14.93
C VAL A 289 -10.39 -14.64 14.98
N LYS A 290 -11.33 -14.53 14.03
CA LYS A 290 -12.49 -15.42 13.95
C LYS A 290 -12.02 -16.86 13.77
N MET A 291 -11.20 -17.10 12.73
CA MET A 291 -10.63 -18.41 12.42
C MET A 291 -9.91 -19.01 13.63
N LEU A 292 -9.09 -18.20 14.31
CA LEU A 292 -8.29 -18.62 15.46
C LEU A 292 -9.13 -18.86 16.72
N GLY A 293 -10.25 -18.15 16.87
CA GLY A 293 -11.26 -18.38 17.91
C GLY A 293 -12.16 -19.59 17.65
N GLY A 294 -12.05 -20.25 16.50
CA GLY A 294 -12.92 -21.37 16.10
C GLY A 294 -14.25 -20.94 15.45
N HIS A 295 -14.34 -19.69 15.00
CA HIS A 295 -15.49 -19.14 14.29
C HIS A 295 -15.09 -18.85 12.83
N TRP A 296 -15.69 -19.52 11.84
CA TRP A 296 -15.35 -19.30 10.43
C TRP A 296 -16.18 -18.20 9.78
#